data_AF-A0A833PH69-F1
#
_entry.id   AF-A0A833PH69-F1
#
_cell.length_a   1.000
_cell.length_b   1.000
_cell.length_c   1.000
_cell.angle_alpha   90.00
_cell.angle_beta   90.00
_cell.angle_gamma   90.00
#
_symmetry.space_group_name_H-M   'P 1'
#
loop_
_entity.id
_entity.type
_entity.pdbx_description
1 polymer ?
#
loop_
_entity_poly.entity_id
_entity_poly.type
_entity_poly.pdbx_seq_one_letter_code
_entity_poly.pdbx_strand_id
1 'polypeptide(L)'
;MFAALARLSLVTRILIAIILGFLVAYLFPNSAEYFNILGELFIKALKSIAPILVFVLVLASIANFKVGGGASNLKPILFLYAIGMLLVALSAIIISTLFPSTLIFTHASDAALQPPGSVAEVLKNLLLSFITNPITALHEMKLILLVFWLGLLDLALRFVMVQRQQNR
;
A
#
# COMPACT_ATOMS: atom_id res chain seq x y z
N MET A 1 9.81 -8.75 33.55
CA MET A 1 9.52 -9.74 32.48
C MET A 1 9.41 -9.10 31.09
N PHE A 2 8.70 -7.97 30.90
CA PHE A 2 8.64 -7.26 29.60
C PHE A 2 9.97 -6.63 29.11
N ALA A 3 10.91 -6.34 30.03
CA ALA A 3 12.22 -5.77 29.69
C ALA A 3 13.18 -6.76 28.97
N ALA A 4 12.94 -8.07 29.04
CA ALA A 4 13.73 -9.05 28.28
C ALA A 4 13.32 -9.08 26.81
N LEU A 5 12.01 -8.99 26.54
CA LEU A 5 11.48 -8.88 25.19
C LEU A 5 11.86 -7.53 24.54
N ALA A 6 11.98 -6.46 25.34
CA ALA A 6 12.37 -5.12 24.88
C ALA A 6 13.83 -5.00 24.37
N ARG A 7 14.67 -6.03 24.54
CA ARG A 7 16.06 -6.05 24.03
C ARG A 7 16.23 -6.81 22.71
N LEU A 8 15.22 -7.55 22.27
CA LEU A 8 15.24 -8.32 21.02
C LEU A 8 15.01 -7.41 19.80
N SER A 9 15.53 -7.78 18.64
CA SER A 9 15.26 -7.05 17.39
C SER A 9 13.77 -7.06 17.05
N LEU A 10 13.26 -6.00 16.41
CA LEU A 10 11.85 -5.90 16.02
C LEU A 10 11.42 -7.07 15.13
N VAL A 11 12.29 -7.48 14.20
CA VAL A 11 12.07 -8.61 13.30
C VAL A 11 11.89 -9.91 14.08
N THR A 12 12.77 -10.18 15.04
CA THR A 12 12.66 -11.38 15.90
C THR A 12 11.37 -11.38 16.70
N ARG A 13 10.92 -10.23 17.20
CA ARG A 13 9.65 -10.12 17.93
C ARG A 13 8.44 -10.43 17.05
N ILE A 14 8.41 -9.93 15.81
CA ILE A 14 7.33 -10.21 14.86
C ILE A 14 7.28 -11.71 14.57
N LEU A 15 8.42 -12.36 14.33
CA LEU A 15 8.48 -13.81 14.09
C LEU A 15 7.97 -14.62 15.29
N ILE A 16 8.41 -14.27 16.51
CA ILE A 16 7.92 -14.93 17.74
C ILE A 16 6.41 -14.73 17.88
N ALA A 17 5.90 -13.52 17.65
CA ALA A 17 4.47 -13.22 17.75
C ALA A 17 3.63 -14.00 16.71
N ILE A 18 4.12 -14.16 15.47
CA ILE A 18 3.46 -14.96 14.44
C ILE A 18 3.41 -16.44 14.86
N ILE A 19 4.53 -17.00 15.31
CA ILE A 19 4.60 -18.40 15.74
C ILE A 19 3.65 -18.65 16.93
N LEU A 20 3.69 -17.77 17.94
CA LEU A 20 2.80 -17.89 19.11
C LEU A 20 1.33 -17.71 18.72
N GLY A 21 1.02 -16.74 17.84
CA GLY A 21 -0.35 -16.52 17.35
C GLY A 21 -0.90 -17.74 16.62
N PHE A 22 -0.08 -18.36 15.76
CA PHE A 22 -0.42 -19.62 15.11
C PHE A 22 -0.66 -20.75 16.12
N LEU A 23 0.24 -20.90 17.10
CA LEU A 23 0.15 -21.97 18.10
C LEU A 23 -1.12 -21.85 18.97
N VAL A 24 -1.48 -20.62 19.36
CA VAL A 24 -2.71 -20.33 20.13
C VAL A 24 -3.95 -20.63 19.27
N ALA A 25 -3.97 -20.19 18.02
CA ALA A 25 -5.09 -20.45 17.11
C ALA A 25 -5.30 -21.95 16.85
N TYR A 26 -4.21 -22.72 16.76
CA TYR A 26 -4.25 -24.17 16.54
C TYR A 26 -4.69 -24.94 17.79
N LEU A 27 -4.16 -24.61 18.97
CA LEU A 27 -4.45 -25.34 20.22
C LEU A 27 -5.79 -24.93 20.86
N PHE A 28 -6.20 -23.67 20.71
CA PHE A 28 -7.38 -23.11 21.37
C PHE A 28 -8.25 -22.31 20.37
N PRO A 29 -8.91 -22.97 19.40
CA PRO A 29 -9.66 -22.29 18.34
C PRO A 29 -10.79 -21.39 18.88
N ASN A 30 -11.44 -21.77 19.98
CA ASN A 30 -12.50 -20.98 20.62
C ASN A 30 -12.00 -19.65 21.23
N SER A 31 -10.70 -19.54 21.51
CA SER A 31 -10.12 -18.29 22.03
C SER A 31 -9.74 -17.30 20.94
N ALA A 32 -9.63 -17.76 19.69
CA ALA A 32 -9.13 -16.96 18.56
C ALA A 32 -10.04 -15.75 18.24
N GLU A 33 -11.35 -15.88 18.45
CA GLU A 33 -12.31 -14.81 18.20
C GLU A 33 -12.05 -13.57 19.06
N TYR A 34 -11.67 -13.77 20.34
CA TYR A 34 -11.31 -12.66 21.24
C TYR A 34 -10.03 -11.93 20.82
N PHE A 35 -9.12 -12.60 20.10
CA PHE A 35 -7.90 -11.98 19.59
C PHE A 35 -8.10 -11.28 18.24
N ASN A 36 -9.20 -11.57 17.52
CA ASN A 36 -9.50 -10.93 16.23
C ASN A 36 -9.62 -9.39 16.37
N ILE A 37 -10.19 -8.91 17.48
CA ILE A 37 -10.30 -7.46 17.75
C ILE A 37 -8.93 -6.75 17.74
N LEU A 38 -7.87 -7.41 18.22
CA LEU A 38 -6.52 -6.85 18.23
C LEU A 38 -5.95 -6.79 16.80
N GLY A 39 -6.23 -7.80 15.98
CA GLY A 39 -5.86 -7.83 14.57
C GLY A 39 -6.58 -6.74 13.77
N GLU A 40 -7.89 -6.60 13.95
CA GLU A 40 -8.68 -5.55 13.32
C GLU A 40 -8.21 -4.15 13.72
N LEU A 41 -7.95 -3.94 15.02
CA LEU A 41 -7.46 -2.66 15.53
C LEU A 41 -6.08 -2.34 14.95
N PHE A 42 -5.18 -3.32 14.87
CA PHE A 42 -3.86 -3.16 14.25
C PHE A 42 -3.96 -2.79 12.77
N ILE A 43 -4.77 -3.52 11.99
CA ILE A 43 -4.95 -3.25 10.55
C ILE A 43 -5.61 -1.90 10.34
N LYS A 44 -6.65 -1.54 11.11
CA LYS A 44 -7.31 -0.22 11.02
C LYS A 44 -6.35 0.91 11.35
N ALA A 45 -5.55 0.77 12.41
CA ALA A 45 -4.54 1.76 12.77
C ALA A 45 -3.48 1.92 11.67
N LEU A 46 -2.95 0.82 11.12
CA LEU A 46 -1.96 0.84 10.03
C LEU A 46 -2.53 1.43 8.74
N LYS A 47 -3.77 1.07 8.38
CA LYS A 47 -4.44 1.62 7.19
C LYS A 47 -4.76 3.11 7.35
N SER A 48 -5.16 3.55 8.54
CA SER A 48 -5.51 4.95 8.81
C SER A 48 -4.31 5.89 8.63
N ILE A 49 -3.10 5.48 9.02
CA ILE A 49 -1.91 6.33 8.91
C ILE A 49 -1.32 6.37 7.49
N ALA A 50 -1.60 5.36 6.65
CA ALA A 50 -0.96 5.18 5.34
C ALA A 50 -1.17 6.37 4.36
N PRO A 51 -2.40 6.89 4.13
CA PRO A 51 -2.60 8.01 3.20
C PRO A 51 -1.88 9.29 3.63
N ILE A 52 -1.89 9.58 4.94
CA ILE A 52 -1.26 10.77 5.51
C ILE A 52 0.26 10.68 5.33
N LEU A 53 0.86 9.52 5.61
CA LEU A 53 2.29 9.31 5.40
C LEU A 53 2.66 9.51 3.94
N VAL A 54 1.97 8.85 3.01
CA VAL A 54 2.25 8.99 1.57
C VAL A 54 2.17 10.45 1.13
N PHE A 55 1.13 11.17 1.54
CA PHE A 55 0.97 12.60 1.22
C PHE A 55 2.13 13.45 1.72
N VAL A 56 2.46 13.34 3.01
CA VAL A 56 3.53 14.12 3.64
C VAL A 56 4.90 13.77 3.06
N LEU A 57 5.21 12.49 2.84
CA LEU A 57 6.49 12.07 2.27
C LEU A 57 6.68 12.60 0.85
N VAL A 58 5.65 12.51 0.01
CA VAL A 58 5.73 12.99 -1.37
C VAL A 58 5.82 14.52 -1.40
N LEU A 59 5.04 15.24 -0.60
CA LEU A 59 5.17 16.70 -0.47
C LEU A 59 6.56 17.12 0.01
N ALA A 60 7.09 16.44 1.04
CA ALA A 60 8.44 16.69 1.52
C ALA A 60 9.48 16.42 0.43
N SER A 61 9.31 15.36 -0.36
CA SER A 61 10.19 15.07 -1.50
C SER A 61 10.11 16.15 -2.58
N ILE A 62 8.92 16.67 -2.88
CA ILE A 62 8.71 17.77 -3.84
C ILE A 62 9.40 19.04 -3.35
N ALA A 63 9.20 19.42 -2.09
CA ALA A 63 9.78 20.63 -1.51
C ALA A 63 11.31 20.59 -1.40
N ASN A 64 11.88 19.40 -1.12
CA ASN A 64 13.33 19.21 -1.00
C ASN A 64 14.02 18.89 -2.34
N PHE A 65 13.28 18.80 -3.45
CA PHE A 65 13.85 18.44 -4.75
C PHE A 65 14.68 19.60 -5.33
N LYS A 66 16.01 19.41 -5.44
CA LYS A 66 16.90 20.40 -6.05
C LYS A 66 16.79 20.39 -7.58
N VAL A 67 16.38 21.52 -8.15
CA VAL A 67 16.30 21.73 -9.60
C VAL A 67 17.72 21.70 -10.19
N GLY A 68 18.07 20.67 -10.97
CA GLY A 68 19.38 20.53 -11.62
C GLY A 68 20.15 19.24 -11.31
N GLY A 69 19.77 18.49 -10.28
CA GLY A 69 20.27 17.13 -10.05
C GLY A 69 19.52 16.13 -10.92
N GLY A 70 20.05 15.84 -12.11
CA GLY A 70 19.36 15.00 -13.11
C GLY A 70 18.85 13.68 -12.54
N ALA A 71 17.65 13.27 -12.96
CA ALA A 71 16.97 12.02 -12.62
C ALA A 71 17.64 10.74 -13.20
N SER A 72 18.97 10.77 -13.40
CA SER A 72 19.73 9.76 -14.15
C SER A 72 19.57 8.35 -13.58
N ASN A 73 19.44 8.21 -12.26
CA ASN A 73 19.33 6.92 -11.58
C ASN A 73 17.90 6.35 -11.47
N LEU A 74 16.86 7.08 -11.91
CA LEU A 74 15.48 6.57 -11.80
C LEU A 74 15.12 5.54 -12.88
N LYS A 75 15.67 5.69 -14.10
CA LYS A 75 15.35 4.78 -15.22
C LYS A 75 15.67 3.32 -14.92
N PRO A 76 16.86 2.96 -14.37
CA PRO A 76 17.17 1.57 -14.04
C PRO A 76 16.27 1.00 -12.95
N ILE A 77 15.90 1.81 -11.95
CA ILE A 77 15.02 1.38 -10.85
C ILE A 77 13.62 1.07 -11.38
N LEU A 78 13.08 1.92 -12.25
CA LEU A 78 11.75 1.71 -12.83
C LEU A 78 11.72 0.45 -13.71
N PHE A 79 12.79 0.23 -14.49
CA PHE A 79 12.93 -0.97 -15.31
C PHE A 79 13.04 -2.23 -14.46
N LEU A 80 13.85 -2.20 -13.39
CA LEU A 80 13.98 -3.30 -12.44
C LEU A 80 12.65 -3.60 -11.74
N TYR A 81 11.89 -2.57 -11.37
CA TYR A 81 10.56 -2.73 -10.78
C TYR A 81 9.58 -3.40 -11.73
N ALA A 82 9.53 -2.96 -12.99
CA ALA A 82 8.63 -3.53 -14.00
C ALA A 82 8.94 -5.00 -14.27
N ILE A 83 10.22 -5.33 -14.47
CA ILE A 83 10.67 -6.72 -14.66
C ILE A 83 10.42 -7.55 -13.40
N GLY A 84 10.77 -7.04 -12.23
CA GLY A 84 10.56 -7.74 -10.96
C GLY A 84 9.09 -8.09 -10.71
N MET A 85 8.18 -7.15 -10.93
CA MET A 85 6.74 -7.40 -10.81
C MET A 85 6.23 -8.44 -11.82
N LEU A 86 6.71 -8.40 -13.06
CA LEU A 86 6.34 -9.37 -14.08
C LEU A 86 6.82 -10.78 -13.71
N LEU A 87 8.08 -10.91 -13.29
CA LEU A 87 8.66 -12.19 -12.86
C LEU A 87 7.93 -12.76 -11.63
N VAL A 88 7.60 -11.91 -10.66
CA VAL A 88 6.81 -12.30 -9.47
C VAL A 88 5.43 -12.79 -9.88
N ALA A 89 4.73 -12.07 -10.76
CA ALA A 89 3.40 -12.47 -11.23
C ALA A 89 3.42 -13.83 -11.94
N LEU A 90 4.39 -14.06 -12.84
CA LEU A 90 4.55 -15.35 -13.52
C LEU A 90 4.86 -16.48 -12.52
N SER A 91 5.78 -16.23 -11.60
CA SER A 91 6.14 -17.20 -10.55
C SER A 91 4.95 -17.53 -9.65
N ALA A 92 4.18 -16.52 -9.25
CA ALA A 92 2.98 -16.70 -8.42
C ALA A 92 1.93 -17.56 -9.13
N ILE A 93 1.71 -17.37 -10.43
CA ILE A 93 0.78 -18.20 -11.21
C ILE A 93 1.26 -19.66 -11.25
N ILE A 94 2.54 -19.90 -11.54
CA ILE A 94 3.11 -21.27 -11.58
C ILE A 94 2.99 -21.96 -10.22
N ILE A 95 3.33 -21.26 -9.13
CA ILE A 95 3.22 -21.83 -7.77
C ILE A 95 1.75 -22.09 -7.43
N SER A 96 0.85 -21.16 -7.78
CA SER A 96 -0.58 -21.29 -7.53
C SER A 96 -1.21 -22.45 -8.32
N THR A 97 -0.71 -22.80 -9.49
CA THR A 97 -1.20 -23.95 -10.26
C THR A 97 -0.60 -25.28 -9.79
N LEU A 98 0.65 -25.28 -9.31
CA LEU A 98 1.30 -26.46 -8.72
C LEU A 98 0.71 -26.85 -7.36
N PHE A 99 0.27 -25.86 -6.57
CA PHE A 99 -0.33 -26.07 -5.24
C PHE A 99 -1.69 -25.36 -5.15
N PRO A 100 -2.77 -25.95 -5.71
CA PRO A 100 -4.11 -25.37 -5.62
C PRO A 100 -4.55 -25.29 -4.16
N SER A 101 -4.64 -24.07 -3.63
CA SER A 101 -5.09 -23.81 -2.27
C SER A 101 -6.58 -23.49 -2.27
N THR A 102 -7.35 -24.26 -1.51
CA THR A 102 -8.79 -24.02 -1.32
C THR A 102 -8.99 -23.23 -0.02
N LEU A 103 -9.42 -21.97 -0.16
CA LEU A 103 -9.83 -21.14 0.96
C LEU A 103 -11.33 -21.36 1.20
N ILE A 104 -11.68 -22.14 2.23
CA ILE A 104 -13.06 -22.36 2.63
C ILE A 104 -13.50 -21.13 3.45
N PHE A 105 -14.18 -20.19 2.78
CA PHE A 105 -14.73 -19.01 3.44
C PHE A 105 -16.04 -19.37 4.15
N THR A 106 -16.01 -19.48 5.48
CA THR A 106 -17.20 -19.72 6.30
C THR A 106 -18.18 -18.54 6.32
N HIS A 107 -17.77 -17.36 5.83
CA HIS A 107 -18.57 -16.13 5.75
C HIS A 107 -18.73 -15.60 4.31
N ALA A 108 -18.89 -16.48 3.33
CA ALA A 108 -19.06 -16.09 1.92
C ALA A 108 -20.37 -15.33 1.60
N SER A 109 -21.30 -15.23 2.55
CA SER A 109 -22.64 -14.65 2.35
C SER A 109 -22.73 -13.13 2.56
N ASP A 110 -21.78 -12.48 3.24
CA ASP A 110 -21.89 -11.05 3.61
C ASP A 110 -21.02 -10.10 2.79
N ALA A 111 -20.34 -10.59 1.77
CA ALA A 111 -19.58 -9.74 0.87
C ALA A 111 -20.11 -9.91 -0.54
N ALA A 112 -20.83 -8.90 -1.01
CA ALA A 112 -21.00 -8.58 -2.42
C ALA A 112 -19.63 -8.25 -3.07
N LEU A 113 -18.66 -9.15 -2.94
CA LEU A 113 -17.45 -9.23 -3.73
C LEU A 113 -17.87 -9.80 -5.08
N GLN A 114 -18.71 -9.07 -5.81
CA GLN A 114 -18.79 -9.26 -7.24
C GLN A 114 -17.40 -8.88 -7.76
N PRO A 115 -16.60 -9.84 -8.26
CA PRO A 115 -15.39 -9.47 -8.96
C PRO A 115 -15.81 -8.52 -10.09
N PRO A 116 -15.10 -7.40 -10.29
CA PRO A 116 -15.43 -6.49 -11.37
C PRO A 116 -15.54 -7.28 -12.68
N GLY A 117 -16.72 -7.23 -13.31
CA GLY A 117 -17.10 -8.20 -14.34
C GLY A 117 -16.32 -8.02 -15.65
N SER A 118 -15.63 -6.89 -15.82
CA SER A 118 -14.80 -6.62 -16.99
C SER A 118 -13.61 -5.72 -16.68
N VAL A 119 -12.51 -5.92 -17.42
CA VAL A 119 -11.33 -5.03 -17.40
C VAL A 119 -11.73 -3.60 -17.79
N ALA A 120 -12.68 -3.45 -18.73
CA ALA A 120 -13.18 -2.15 -19.16
C ALA A 120 -13.83 -1.38 -18.01
N GLU A 121 -14.58 -2.06 -17.13
CA GLU A 121 -15.18 -1.44 -15.95
C GLU A 121 -14.12 -1.00 -14.93
N VAL A 122 -13.08 -1.82 -14.69
CA VAL A 122 -11.96 -1.43 -13.82
C VAL A 122 -11.25 -0.20 -14.38
N LEU A 123 -10.93 -0.19 -15.68
CA LEU A 123 -10.29 0.96 -16.32
C LEU A 123 -11.17 2.21 -16.28
N LYS A 124 -12.49 2.08 -16.50
CA LYS A 124 -13.46 3.17 -16.35
C LYS A 124 -13.47 3.70 -14.92
N ASN A 125 -13.52 2.82 -13.92
CA ASN A 125 -13.52 3.21 -12.51
C ASN A 125 -12.20 3.88 -12.10
N LEU A 126 -11.06 3.43 -12.61
CA LEU A 126 -9.77 4.10 -12.41
C LEU A 126 -9.75 5.49 -13.06
N LEU A 127 -10.25 5.61 -14.30
CA LEU A 127 -10.32 6.89 -15.01
C LEU A 127 -11.23 7.90 -14.28
N LEU A 128 -12.43 7.47 -13.89
CA LEU A 128 -13.35 8.30 -13.11
C LEU A 128 -12.74 8.67 -11.75
N SER A 129 -11.97 7.77 -11.14
CA SER A 129 -11.27 8.06 -9.89
C SER A 129 -10.26 9.19 -10.06
N PHE A 130 -9.56 9.33 -11.19
CA PHE A 130 -8.64 10.45 -11.43
C PHE A 130 -9.29 11.84 -11.39
N ILE A 131 -10.59 11.92 -11.67
CA ILE A 131 -11.35 13.18 -11.69
C ILE A 131 -11.83 13.57 -10.27
N THR A 132 -11.78 12.65 -9.31
CA THR A 132 -12.24 12.93 -7.95
C THR A 132 -11.27 13.84 -7.18
N ASN A 133 -11.79 14.55 -6.18
CA ASN A 133 -11.06 15.57 -5.43
C ASN A 133 -9.95 14.95 -4.55
N PRO A 134 -8.79 15.61 -4.37
CA PRO A 134 -7.73 15.12 -3.47
C PRO A 134 -8.17 14.90 -2.01
N ILE A 135 -9.14 15.68 -1.50
CA ILE A 135 -9.71 15.50 -0.16
C ILE A 135 -10.49 14.18 -0.09
N THR A 136 -11.29 13.87 -1.12
CA THR A 136 -12.01 12.59 -1.19
C THR A 136 -11.03 11.43 -1.35
N ALA A 137 -9.88 11.63 -2.03
CA ALA A 137 -8.84 10.62 -2.15
C ALA A 137 -8.24 10.21 -0.80
N LEU A 138 -8.02 11.17 0.10
CA LEU A 138 -7.51 10.93 1.45
C LEU A 138 -8.54 10.19 2.32
N HIS A 139 -9.80 10.61 2.26
CA HIS A 139 -10.88 10.02 3.05
C HIS A 139 -11.18 8.57 2.61
N GLU A 140 -11.24 8.32 1.30
CA GLU A 140 -11.54 7.00 0.74
C GLU A 140 -10.32 6.09 0.59
N MET A 141 -9.14 6.51 1.06
CA MET A 141 -7.89 5.73 1.01
C MET A 141 -7.45 5.37 -0.43
N LYS A 142 -7.78 6.21 -1.42
CA LYS A 142 -7.43 6.02 -2.84
C LYS A 142 -6.01 6.51 -3.14
N LEU A 143 -5.01 5.67 -2.82
CA LEU A 143 -3.60 6.03 -2.91
C LEU A 143 -3.11 6.40 -4.33
N ILE A 144 -3.57 5.71 -5.38
CA ILE A 144 -3.16 6.00 -6.77
C ILE A 144 -3.58 7.41 -7.20
N LEU A 145 -4.77 7.83 -6.77
CA LEU A 145 -5.32 9.15 -7.03
C LEU A 145 -4.57 10.24 -6.26
N LEU A 146 -4.27 9.95 -4.99
CA LEU A 146 -3.50 10.86 -4.14
C LEU A 146 -2.14 11.18 -4.78
N VAL A 147 -1.43 10.15 -5.27
CA VAL A 147 -0.15 10.32 -5.97
C VAL A 147 -0.31 11.10 -7.28
N PHE A 148 -1.39 10.84 -8.04
CA PHE A 148 -1.67 11.60 -9.26
C PHE A 148 -1.83 13.10 -8.99
N TRP A 149 -2.64 13.49 -8.01
CA TRP A 149 -2.83 14.90 -7.62
C TRP A 149 -1.55 15.54 -7.07
N LEU A 150 -0.75 14.79 -6.31
CA LEU A 150 0.56 15.25 -5.86
C LEU A 150 1.53 15.49 -7.01
N GLY A 151 1.50 14.64 -8.04
CA GLY A 151 2.27 14.85 -9.27
C GLY A 151 1.80 16.10 -10.05
N LEU A 152 0.49 16.34 -10.11
CA LEU A 152 -0.07 17.55 -10.73
C LEU A 152 0.36 18.81 -9.97
N LEU A 153 0.34 18.76 -8.64
CA LEU A 153 0.82 19.83 -7.77
C LEU A 153 2.32 20.10 -7.96
N ASP A 154 3.14 19.05 -8.02
CA ASP A 154 4.58 19.17 -8.31
C ASP A 154 4.83 19.91 -9.63
N LEU A 155 4.12 19.54 -10.70
CA LEU A 155 4.24 20.19 -12.00
C LEU A 155 3.84 21.67 -11.95
N ALA A 156 2.72 21.99 -11.28
CA ALA A 156 2.25 23.36 -11.12
C ALA A 156 3.25 24.23 -10.32
N LEU A 157 3.80 23.68 -9.23
CA LEU A 157 4.82 24.36 -8.42
C LEU A 157 6.10 24.62 -9.20
N ARG A 158 6.58 23.63 -9.98
CA ARG A 158 7.75 23.79 -10.85
C ARG A 158 7.52 24.86 -11.91
N PHE A 159 6.35 24.89 -12.52
CA PHE A 159 6.01 25.91 -13.52
C PHE A 159 6.09 27.32 -12.93
N VAL A 160 5.50 27.54 -11.74
CA VAL A 160 5.58 28.83 -11.03
C VAL A 160 7.01 29.19 -10.64
N MET A 161 7.81 28.23 -10.18
CA MET A 161 9.22 28.47 -9.82
C MET A 161 10.07 28.90 -11.03
N VAL A 162 9.89 28.26 -12.18
CA VAL A 162 10.60 28.63 -13.42
C VAL A 162 10.21 30.03 -13.89
N GLN A 163 8.91 30.35 -13.90
CA GLN A 163 8.41 31.69 -14.23
C GLN A 163 9.00 32.78 -13.32
N ARG A 164 9.14 32.50 -12.02
CA ARG A 164 9.70 33.45 -11.05
C ARG A 164 11.20 33.74 -11.27
N GLN A 165 11.95 32.82 -11.88
CA GLN A 165 13.36 33.03 -12.23
C GLN A 165 13.55 33.83 -13.53
N GLN A 166 12.58 33.81 -14.45
CA GLN A 166 12.62 34.64 -15.67
C GLN A 166 12.19 36.09 -15.43
N ASN A 167 11.38 36.34 -14.39
CA ASN A 167 10.83 37.67 -14.08
C ASN A 167 11.65 38.43 -13.01
N ARG A 168 12.89 37.99 -12.76
CA ARG A 168 13.91 38.65 -11.91
C ARG A 168 15.18 38.82 -12.73
#